data_AF-A0A1B6E888-F1
#
_entry.id   AF-A0A1B6E888-F1
#
_cell.length_a   1.000
_cell.length_b   1.000
_cell.length_c   1.000
_cell.angle_alpha   90.00
_cell.angle_beta   90.00
_cell.angle_gamma   90.00
#
_symmetry.space_group_name_H-M   'P 1'
#
loop_
_entity.id
_entity.type
_entity.pdbx_description
1 polymer ?
#
loop_
_entity_poly.entity_id
_entity_poly.type
_entity_poly.pdbx_seq_one_letter_code
_entity_poly.pdbx_strand_id
1 'polypeptide(L)'
;GRYCEWMHKTIDRSSKTETFEEFFQTLRLVCDNGQPANLNWTVPKEAPDLLYYQCYTHNNLGWKIHVVNPGYSISQSENSTAIPPLPFTGIIAFVTLFSIIWSTYNR
;
A
#
# COMPACT_ATOMS: atom_id res chain seq x y z
N GLY A 1 -7.47 2.76 19.12
CA GLY A 1 -6.41 2.13 19.92
C GLY A 1 -5.49 3.23 20.39
N ARG A 2 -4.25 2.91 20.74
CA ARG A 2 -3.20 3.93 20.87
C ARG A 2 -3.07 4.71 19.56
N TYR A 3 -3.05 6.04 19.64
CA TYR A 3 -2.73 6.88 18.48
C TYR A 3 -1.22 6.79 18.25
N CYS A 4 -0.80 6.54 17.01
CA CYS A 4 0.62 6.44 16.65
C CYS A 4 0.88 7.28 15.41
N GLU A 5 1.94 8.08 15.46
CA GLU A 5 2.35 8.96 14.38
C GLU A 5 3.87 8.86 14.18
N TRP A 6 4.31 8.89 12.92
CA TRP A 6 5.72 9.01 12.59
C TRP A 6 6.16 10.46 12.69
N MET A 7 6.98 10.77 13.70
CA MET A 7 7.51 12.12 13.92
C MET A 7 8.99 12.18 13.57
N HIS A 8 9.49 13.35 13.19
CA HIS A 8 10.93 13.56 12.99
C HIS A 8 11.69 13.31 14.30
N LYS A 9 12.82 12.61 14.22
CA LYS A 9 13.72 12.41 15.38
C LYS A 9 14.29 13.75 15.87
N THR A 10 14.60 14.66 14.95
CA THR A 10 15.17 15.98 15.26
C THR A 10 14.52 17.08 14.45
N ILE A 11 14.89 17.21 13.18
CA ILE A 11 14.37 18.19 12.22
C ILE A 11 13.92 17.47 10.96
N ASP A 12 13.11 18.15 10.15
CA ASP A 12 12.74 17.62 8.84
C ASP A 12 13.98 17.44 7.94
N ARG A 13 14.05 16.28 7.31
CA ARG A 13 15.10 15.86 6.38
C ARG A 13 14.54 15.40 5.03
N SER A 14 13.23 15.58 4.80
CA SER A 14 12.54 15.21 3.55
C SER A 14 13.23 15.73 2.30
N SER A 15 13.74 16.97 2.34
CA SER A 15 14.45 17.62 1.23
C SER A 15 15.93 17.21 1.07
N LYS A 16 16.48 16.45 2.02
CA LYS A 16 17.90 16.07 2.07
C LYS A 16 18.12 14.57 1.86
N THR A 17 17.04 13.79 1.70
CA THR A 17 17.07 12.35 1.49
C THR A 17 16.59 12.05 0.08
N GLU A 18 17.34 11.22 -0.66
CA GLU A 18 17.01 10.92 -2.06
C GLU A 18 15.93 9.85 -2.18
N THR A 19 15.82 8.98 -1.17
CA THR A 19 14.88 7.86 -1.17
C THR A 19 13.94 7.90 0.03
N PHE A 20 12.76 7.30 -0.13
CA PHE A 20 11.82 7.14 0.97
C PHE A 20 12.40 6.33 2.14
N GLU A 21 13.19 5.28 1.85
CA GLU A 21 13.81 4.44 2.87
C GLU A 21 14.74 5.26 3.78
N GLU A 22 15.59 6.09 3.19
CA GLU A 22 16.47 7.00 3.95
C GLU A 22 15.66 8.02 4.75
N PHE A 23 14.62 8.60 4.15
CA PHE A 23 13.72 9.52 4.86
C PHE A 23 13.07 8.84 6.06
N PHE A 24 12.55 7.63 5.89
CA PHE A 24 11.87 6.87 6.92
C PHE A 24 12.79 6.57 8.12
N GLN A 25 14.08 6.33 7.88
CA GLN A 25 15.08 6.17 8.94
C GLN A 25 15.26 7.45 9.80
N THR A 26 14.89 8.63 9.30
CA THR A 26 14.92 9.89 10.06
C THR A 26 13.70 10.08 10.98
N LEU A 27 12.70 9.21 10.85
CA LEU A 27 11.47 9.25 11.63
C LEU A 27 11.54 8.30 12.84
N ARG A 28 10.73 8.57 13.84
CA ARG A 28 10.47 7.69 14.99
C ARG A 28 8.97 7.55 15.17
N LEU A 29 8.52 6.35 15.51
CA LEU A 29 7.12 6.12 15.85
C LEU A 29 6.88 6.63 17.27
N VAL A 30 6.02 7.65 17.40
CA VAL A 30 5.55 8.16 18.69
C VAL A 30 4.11 7.69 18.84
N CYS A 31 3.80 7.11 20.01
CA CYS A 31 2.46 6.63 20.29
C CYS A 31 1.97 7.17 21.62
N ASP A 32 0.77 7.72 21.61
CA ASP A 32 0.08 8.17 22.80
C ASP A 32 -0.73 7.04 23.42
N ASN A 33 -0.84 7.08 24.74
CA ASN A 33 -1.73 6.18 25.45
C ASN A 33 -3.18 6.49 25.04
N GLY A 34 -3.86 5.48 24.52
CA GLY A 34 -5.24 5.61 24.07
C GLY A 34 -5.93 4.26 24.07
N GLN A 35 -7.19 4.26 24.47
CA GLN A 35 -8.04 3.08 24.35
C GLN A 35 -8.78 3.13 23.01
N PRO A 36 -8.95 2.00 22.31
CA PRO A 36 -9.83 1.97 21.16
C PRO A 36 -11.26 2.32 21.56
N ALA A 37 -11.92 3.14 20.74
CA ALA A 37 -13.37 3.24 20.77
C ALA A 37 -13.96 1.94 20.20
N ASN A 38 -14.96 1.38 20.88
CA ASN A 38 -15.72 0.25 20.38
C ASN A 38 -16.96 0.76 19.65
N LEU A 39 -17.11 0.38 18.38
CA LEU A 39 -18.33 0.55 17.63
C LEU A 39 -19.03 -0.81 17.55
N ASN A 40 -20.16 -0.94 18.23
CA ASN A 40 -21.01 -2.12 18.11
C ASN A 40 -22.15 -1.81 17.13
N TRP A 41 -22.21 -2.56 16.04
CA TRP A 41 -23.26 -2.45 15.03
C TRP A 41 -23.82 -3.85 14.73
N THR A 42 -25.13 -4.00 14.88
CA THR A 42 -25.84 -5.23 14.52
C THR A 42 -26.44 -5.08 13.13
N VAL A 43 -26.11 -6.00 12.23
CA VAL A 43 -26.57 -5.97 10.84
C VAL A 43 -28.08 -6.28 10.79
N PRO A 44 -28.94 -5.34 10.34
CA PRO A 44 -30.36 -5.61 10.14
C PRO A 44 -30.60 -6.47 8.90
N LYS A 45 -31.80 -7.07 8.77
CA LYS A 45 -32.14 -7.93 7.61
C LYS A 45 -32.20 -7.16 6.30
N GLU A 46 -32.58 -5.89 6.39
CA GLU A 46 -32.70 -4.93 5.31
C GLU A 46 -31.41 -4.13 5.07
N ALA A 47 -30.29 -4.55 5.67
CA ALA A 47 -28.99 -3.93 5.43
C ALA A 47 -28.63 -4.00 3.93
N PRO A 48 -28.06 -2.93 3.36
CA PRO A 48 -27.55 -2.99 2.00
C PRO A 48 -26.31 -3.90 1.93
N ASP A 49 -26.07 -4.47 0.76
CA ASP A 49 -24.86 -5.28 0.50
C ASP A 49 -23.56 -4.47 0.65
N LEU A 50 -23.65 -3.13 0.59
CA LEU A 50 -22.52 -2.22 0.71
C LEU A 50 -22.82 -1.07 1.68
N LEU A 51 -22.10 -1.03 2.78
CA LEU A 51 -22.15 0.04 3.77
C LEU A 51 -20.90 0.92 3.62
N TYR A 52 -21.09 2.23 3.50
CA TYR A 52 -19.99 3.19 3.48
C TYR A 52 -19.80 3.82 4.86
N TYR A 53 -18.55 3.99 5.27
CA TYR A 53 -18.20 4.77 6.45
C TYR A 53 -17.19 5.83 6.09
N GLN A 54 -17.25 6.97 6.79
CA GLN A 54 -16.40 8.12 6.56
C GLN A 54 -16.06 8.74 7.92
N CYS A 55 -14.78 9.11 8.10
CA CYS A 55 -14.39 9.95 9.23
C CYS A 55 -15.14 11.28 9.15
N TYR A 56 -15.77 11.68 10.26
CA TYR A 56 -16.51 12.94 10.34
C TYR A 56 -15.61 14.18 10.22
N THR A 57 -14.39 14.10 10.75
CA THR A 57 -13.49 15.27 10.87
C THR A 57 -12.46 15.36 9.75
N HIS A 58 -12.13 14.24 9.10
CA HIS A 58 -11.07 14.18 8.10
C HIS A 58 -11.63 13.68 6.77
N ASN A 59 -11.34 14.41 5.70
CA ASN A 59 -11.69 13.99 4.35
C ASN A 59 -10.88 12.76 3.95
N ASN A 60 -11.44 11.94 3.05
CA ASN A 60 -10.78 10.78 2.45
C ASN A 60 -10.36 9.66 3.42
N LEU A 61 -10.71 9.75 4.70
CA LEU A 61 -10.57 8.66 5.68
C LEU A 61 -11.86 7.84 5.82
N GLY A 62 -12.32 7.29 4.70
CA GLY A 62 -13.51 6.44 4.63
C GLY A 62 -13.27 5.20 3.78
N TRP A 63 -14.16 4.22 3.90
CA TRP A 63 -14.14 3.01 3.07
C TRP A 63 -15.53 2.37 2.99
N LYS A 64 -15.57 1.10 2.55
CA LYS A 64 -16.77 0.31 2.40
C LYS A 64 -16.67 -1.04 3.11
N ILE A 65 -17.79 -1.49 3.65
CA ILE A 65 -18.00 -2.80 4.27
C ILE A 65 -18.97 -3.56 3.39
N HIS A 66 -18.56 -4.73 2.91
CA HIS A 66 -19.45 -5.64 2.19
C HIS A 66 -20.23 -6.47 3.22
N VAL A 67 -21.55 -6.32 3.22
CA VAL A 67 -22.45 -7.13 4.03
C VAL A 67 -22.78 -8.38 3.23
N VAL A 68 -22.65 -9.55 3.85
CA VAL A 68 -22.87 -10.83 3.20
C VAL A 68 -23.80 -11.69 4.03
N ASN A 69 -24.51 -12.59 3.35
CA ASN A 69 -25.36 -13.57 4.01
C ASN A 69 -24.54 -14.58 4.83
N PRO A 70 -25.13 -15.15 5.89
CA PRO A 70 -24.50 -16.25 6.63
C PRO A 70 -24.08 -17.40 5.71
N GLY A 71 -22.85 -17.90 5.87
CA GLY A 71 -22.32 -19.00 5.06
C GLY A 71 -21.71 -18.58 3.71
N TYR A 72 -21.62 -17.28 3.41
CA TYR A 72 -20.87 -16.79 2.25
C TYR A 72 -19.38 -17.16 2.37
N SER A 73 -18.85 -17.86 1.36
CA SER A 73 -17.43 -18.16 1.23
C SER A 73 -16.82 -17.32 0.11
N ILE A 74 -15.67 -16.69 0.39
CA ILE A 74 -14.89 -16.02 -0.66
C ILE A 74 -14.17 -17.13 -1.44
N SER A 75 -14.64 -17.43 -2.64
CA SER A 75 -13.80 -18.13 -3.62
C SER A 75 -12.74 -17.15 -4.11
N GLN A 76 -11.53 -17.25 -3.60
CA GLN A 76 -10.39 -16.59 -4.23
C GLN A 76 -10.20 -17.24 -5.59
N SER A 77 -10.73 -16.62 -6.65
CA SER A 77 -10.23 -16.91 -7.99
C SER A 77 -8.81 -16.34 -8.05
N GLU A 78 -7.82 -17.15 -7.66
CA GLU A 78 -6.44 -16.94 -8.06
C GLU A 78 -6.41 -16.99 -9.59
N ASN A 79 -6.65 -15.86 -10.24
CA ASN A 79 -6.11 -15.63 -11.57
C ASN A 79 -4.60 -15.44 -11.39
N SER A 80 -3.91 -16.54 -11.08
CA SER A 80 -2.50 -16.71 -11.36
C SER A 80 -2.38 -16.67 -12.88
N THR A 81 -2.33 -15.46 -13.44
CA THR A 81 -1.75 -15.25 -14.76
C THR A 81 -0.33 -15.76 -14.68
N ALA A 82 -0.14 -17.03 -15.04
CA ALA A 82 1.16 -17.61 -15.32
C ALA A 82 1.84 -16.67 -16.31
N ILE A 83 2.85 -15.95 -15.83
CA ILE A 83 3.74 -15.16 -16.68
C ILE A 83 4.39 -16.20 -17.61
N PRO A 84 4.11 -16.20 -18.92
CA PRO A 84 4.82 -17.10 -19.82
C PRO A 84 6.31 -16.78 -19.73
N PRO A 85 7.21 -17.77 -19.67
CA PRO A 85 8.64 -17.50 -19.66
C PRO A 85 8.97 -16.70 -20.93
N LEU A 86 9.43 -15.46 -20.75
CA LEU A 86 9.95 -14.66 -21.85
C LEU A 86 11.08 -15.46 -22.51
N PRO A 87 11.11 -15.58 -23.84
CA PRO A 87 12.24 -16.24 -24.50
C PRO A 87 13.50 -15.45 -24.17
N PHE A 88 14.47 -16.13 -23.53
CA PHE A 88 15.75 -15.60 -23.07
C PHE A 88 16.58 -14.90 -24.18
N THR A 89 16.17 -15.01 -25.44
CA THR A 89 16.81 -14.40 -26.60
C THR A 89 16.65 -12.88 -26.67
N GLY A 90 15.57 -12.31 -26.12
CA GLY A 90 15.32 -10.86 -26.16
C GLY A 90 16.22 -10.05 -25.22
N ILE A 91 16.50 -10.57 -24.02
CA ILE A 91 17.28 -9.86 -23.00
C ILE A 91 18.75 -9.72 -23.42
N ILE A 92 19.31 -10.75 -24.07
CA ILE A 92 20.70 -10.72 -24.54
C ILE A 92 20.89 -9.65 -25.62
N ALA A 93 19.93 -9.48 -26.53
CA ALA A 93 20.01 -8.45 -27.58
C ALA A 93 19.96 -7.02 -26.99
N PHE A 94 19.15 -6.78 -25.96
CA PHE A 94 19.11 -5.46 -25.31
C PHE A 94 20.38 -5.14 -24.52
N VAL A 95 20.96 -6.10 -23.80
CA VAL A 95 22.21 -5.89 -23.06
C VAL A 95 23.39 -5.67 -24.01
N THR A 96 23.46 -6.39 -25.14
CA THR A 96 24.53 -6.20 -26.12
C THR A 96 24.37 -4.88 -26.86
N LEU A 97 23.16 -4.50 -27.29
CA LEU A 97 22.91 -3.18 -27.89
C LEU A 97 23.22 -2.04 -26.91
N PHE A 98 22.77 -2.12 -25.66
CA PHE A 98 23.07 -1.08 -24.67
C PHE A 98 24.58 -0.99 -24.38
N SER A 99 25.27 -2.12 -24.27
CA SER A 99 26.74 -2.12 -24.08
C SER A 99 27.49 -1.56 -25.29
N ILE A 100 27.04 -1.87 -26.50
CA ILE A 100 27.63 -1.32 -27.74
C ILE A 100 27.38 0.17 -27.83
N ILE A 101 26.14 0.63 -27.61
CA ILE A 101 25.77 2.05 -27.65
C ILE A 101 26.51 2.82 -26.55
N TRP A 102 26.62 2.26 -25.35
CA TRP A 102 27.38 2.88 -24.25
C TRP A 102 28.87 2.98 -24.58
N SER A 103 29.45 1.93 -25.17
CA SER A 103 30.85 1.90 -25.59
C SER A 103 31.16 2.89 -26.73
N THR A 104 30.25 3.05 -27.70
CA THR A 104 30.41 4.03 -28.78
C THR A 104 30.12 5.46 -28.31
N TYR A 105 29.27 5.66 -27.31
CA TYR A 105 29.00 6.97 -26.73
C TYR A 105 30.15 7.46 -25.83
N ASN A 106 30.80 6.57 -25.07
CA ASN A 106 31.92 6.90 -24.19
C ASN A 106 33.31 6.81 -24.88
N ARG A 107 33.36 6.89 -26.21
CA ARG A 107 34.60 7.00 -26.99
C ARG A 107 34.69 8.37 -27.65
#